data_AF-A0A258BXV3-F1
#
_entry.id   AF-A0A258BXV3-F1
#
_cell.length_a   1.000
_cell.length_b   1.000
_cell.length_c   1.000
_cell.angle_alpha   90.00
_cell.angle_beta   90.00
_cell.angle_gamma   90.00
#
_symmetry.space_group_name_H-M   'P 1'
#
loop_
_entity.id
_entity.type
_entity.pdbx_description
1 polymer ?
#
loop_
_entity_poly.entity_id
_entity_poly.type
_entity_poly.pdbx_seq_one_letter_code
_entity_poly.pdbx_strand_id
1 'polypeptide(L)'
;MTRGTGGGKVRVKTAKNRSAQSTRWLQRQLNDPYVKKAKAEGWRSRAAFKLIELDEKFALLRRARHVVDLGIAPGGWAQVVRKLSPQAKVVGIDLLPVDPIEGVTIFQMDFMDEQADALLAEALGDAPDL
;
A
#
# COMPACT_ATOMS: atom_id res chain seq x y z
N MET A 1 -8.26 -24.14 33.52
CA MET A 1 -6.97 -24.13 32.80
C MET A 1 -7.23 -23.76 31.34
N THR A 2 -7.14 -22.48 31.00
CA THR A 2 -7.35 -21.96 29.64
C THR A 2 -6.12 -22.29 28.80
N ARG A 3 -6.25 -23.23 27.86
CA ARG A 3 -5.20 -23.58 26.91
C ARG A 3 -5.00 -22.39 25.96
N GLY A 4 -3.85 -21.72 26.07
CA GLY A 4 -3.42 -20.70 25.13
C GLY A 4 -3.27 -21.30 23.75
N THR A 5 -4.07 -20.82 22.80
CA THR A 5 -3.91 -21.13 21.38
C THR A 5 -2.72 -20.34 20.85
N GLY A 6 -1.52 -20.89 21.00
CA GLY A 6 -0.33 -20.39 20.30
C GLY A 6 -0.53 -20.55 18.80
N GLY A 7 -0.80 -19.45 18.10
CA GLY A 7 -0.94 -19.44 16.64
C GLY A 7 0.35 -19.91 15.98
N GLY A 8 0.37 -21.16 15.52
CA GLY A 8 1.54 -21.79 14.91
C GLY A 8 2.04 -21.03 13.68
N LYS A 9 3.36 -21.06 13.45
CA LYS A 9 3.97 -20.47 12.25
C LYS A 9 3.44 -21.18 10.99
N VAL A 10 2.90 -20.42 10.05
CA VAL A 10 2.40 -20.92 8.76
C VAL A 10 3.58 -21.39 7.92
N ARG A 11 3.56 -22.66 7.49
CA ARG A 11 4.58 -23.24 6.59
C ARG A 11 4.18 -23.07 5.13
N VAL A 12 5.18 -22.93 4.26
CA VAL A 12 4.97 -22.97 2.81
C VAL A 12 4.45 -24.36 2.41
N LYS A 13 3.27 -24.43 1.78
CA LYS A 13 2.61 -25.70 1.43
C LYS A 13 3.31 -26.48 0.31
N THR A 14 4.02 -25.79 -0.59
CA THR A 14 4.73 -26.43 -1.71
C THR A 14 6.03 -25.69 -2.01
N ALA A 15 7.16 -26.35 -1.79
CA ALA A 15 8.49 -25.82 -2.13
C ALA A 15 9.06 -26.40 -3.44
N LYS A 16 8.33 -27.32 -4.09
CA LYS A 16 8.75 -27.94 -5.35
C LYS A 16 9.02 -26.84 -6.39
N ASN A 17 10.22 -26.85 -6.97
CA ASN A 17 10.77 -25.85 -7.91
C ASN A 17 11.15 -24.48 -7.32
N ARG A 18 11.22 -24.31 -6.00
CA ARG A 18 11.71 -23.07 -5.35
C ARG A 18 13.06 -23.29 -4.72
N SER A 19 13.94 -22.29 -4.81
CA SER A 19 15.19 -22.29 -4.05
C SER A 19 14.91 -22.24 -2.54
N ALA A 20 15.86 -22.69 -1.74
CA ALA A 20 15.79 -22.59 -0.27
C ALA A 20 15.58 -21.14 0.20
N GLN A 21 16.22 -20.17 -0.48
CA GLN A 21 16.08 -18.74 -0.18
C GLN A 21 14.68 -18.22 -0.51
N SER A 22 14.11 -18.61 -1.66
CA SER A 22 12.74 -18.25 -2.04
C SER A 22 11.73 -18.82 -1.03
N THR A 23 11.91 -20.07 -0.62
CA THR A 23 11.06 -20.72 0.39
C THR A 23 11.14 -20.00 1.73
N ARG A 24 12.34 -19.62 2.18
CA ARG A 24 12.54 -18.87 3.44
C ARG A 24 11.96 -17.46 3.37
N TRP A 25 12.06 -16.78 2.23
CA TRP A 25 11.43 -15.49 2.00
C TRP A 25 9.90 -15.61 2.12
N LEU A 26 9.30 -16.58 1.43
CA LEU A 26 7.85 -16.78 1.45
C LEU A 26 7.36 -17.15 2.86
N GLN A 27 8.10 -18.02 3.56
CA GLN A 27 7.85 -18.36 4.95
C GLN A 27 7.88 -17.11 5.86
N ARG A 28 8.81 -16.16 5.66
CA ARG A 28 8.84 -14.90 6.40
C ARG A 28 7.61 -14.05 6.12
N GLN A 29 7.24 -13.88 4.85
CA GLN A 29 6.04 -13.12 4.45
C GLN A 29 4.75 -13.72 5.05
N LEU A 30 4.60 -15.04 5.02
CA LEU A 30 3.43 -15.74 5.58
C LEU A 30 3.31 -15.58 7.10
N ASN A 31 4.42 -15.34 7.79
CA ASN A 31 4.49 -15.19 9.24
C ASN A 31 4.69 -13.75 9.69
N ASP A 32 4.61 -12.81 8.77
CA ASP A 32 4.79 -11.40 9.04
C ASP A 32 3.63 -10.86 9.89
N PRO A 33 3.90 -10.39 11.12
CA PRO A 33 2.86 -9.88 12.01
C PRO A 33 2.16 -8.66 11.40
N TYR A 34 2.84 -7.84 10.59
CA TYR A 34 2.23 -6.66 9.98
C TYR A 34 1.25 -7.01 8.87
N VAL A 35 1.41 -8.14 8.19
CA VAL A 35 0.40 -8.62 7.22
C VAL A 35 -0.88 -9.02 7.96
N LYS A 36 -0.76 -9.70 9.11
CA LYS A 36 -1.90 -10.05 9.95
C LYS A 36 -2.57 -8.81 10.55
N LYS A 37 -1.76 -7.88 11.07
CA LYS A 37 -2.23 -6.61 11.63
C LYS A 37 -2.95 -5.76 10.56
N ALA A 38 -2.37 -5.62 9.37
CA ALA A 38 -3.00 -4.90 8.26
C ALA A 38 -4.38 -5.47 7.93
N LYS A 39 -4.50 -6.80 7.79
CA LYS A 39 -5.80 -7.44 7.55
C LYS A 39 -6.79 -7.21 8.70
N ALA A 40 -6.34 -7.33 9.94
CA ALA A 40 -7.19 -7.13 11.12
C ALA A 40 -7.70 -5.69 11.22
N GLU A 41 -6.92 -4.70 10.80
CA GLU A 41 -7.26 -3.28 10.80
C GLU A 41 -7.88 -2.78 9.48
N GLY A 42 -8.11 -3.68 8.52
CA GLY A 42 -8.73 -3.35 7.23
C GLY A 42 -7.82 -2.54 6.30
N TRP A 43 -6.51 -2.62 6.46
CA TRP A 43 -5.52 -2.05 5.54
C TRP A 43 -5.23 -3.01 4.38
N ARG A 44 -5.11 -2.46 3.16
CA ARG A 44 -4.84 -3.24 1.94
C ARG A 44 -3.45 -3.87 1.91
N SER A 45 -2.48 -3.27 2.58
CA SER A 45 -1.13 -3.83 2.70
C SER A 45 -0.46 -3.44 4.01
N ARG A 46 0.59 -4.17 4.37
CA ARG A 46 1.46 -3.81 5.50
C ARG A 46 2.23 -2.50 5.30
N ALA A 47 2.28 -1.96 4.08
CA ALA A 47 2.98 -0.71 3.79
C ALA A 47 2.24 0.51 4.38
N ALA A 48 0.94 0.39 4.67
CA ALA A 48 0.16 1.42 5.36
C ALA A 48 0.86 1.89 6.65
N PHE A 49 1.39 0.96 7.45
CA PHE A 49 2.10 1.29 8.69
C PHE A 49 3.34 2.15 8.48
N LYS A 50 4.01 2.02 7.32
CA LYS A 50 5.18 2.87 7.02
C LYS A 50 4.76 4.33 6.86
N LEU A 51 3.68 4.59 6.11
CA LEU A 51 3.20 5.96 5.92
C LEU A 51 2.62 6.53 7.21
N ILE A 52 1.91 5.71 8.00
CA ILE A 52 1.42 6.11 9.33
C ILE A 52 2.58 6.53 10.24
N GLU A 53 3.62 5.70 10.37
CA GLU A 53 4.79 6.01 11.19
C GLU A 53 5.56 7.25 10.68
N LEU A 54 5.65 7.43 9.35
CA LEU A 54 6.25 8.63 8.75
C LEU A 54 5.42 9.88 9.04
N ASP A 55 4.09 9.79 8.93
CA ASP A 55 3.19 10.91 9.22
C ASP A 55 3.22 11.28 10.70
N GLU A 56 3.25 10.30 11.62
CA GLU A 56 3.43 10.56 13.05
C GLU A 56 4.71 11.33 13.37
N LYS A 57 5.80 11.05 12.64
CA LYS A 57 7.11 11.67 12.87
C LYS A 57 7.26 13.03 12.19
N PHE A 58 6.70 13.21 11.01
CA PHE A 58 6.97 14.36 10.14
C PHE A 58 5.74 15.20 9.79
N ALA A 59 4.54 14.76 10.19
CA ALA A 59 3.26 15.39 9.88
C ALA A 59 3.07 15.68 8.38
N LEU A 60 3.47 14.72 7.53
CA LEU A 60 3.45 14.83 6.06
C LEU A 60 2.04 15.12 5.54
N LEU A 61 1.04 14.40 6.05
CA LEU A 61 -0.33 14.43 5.55
C LEU A 61 -1.11 15.64 6.04
N ARG A 62 -0.67 16.30 7.12
CA ARG A 62 -1.35 17.46 7.72
C ARG A 62 -1.51 18.62 6.73
N ARG A 63 -0.55 18.79 5.81
CA ARG A 63 -0.55 19.87 4.81
C ARG A 63 -0.82 19.37 3.39
N ALA A 64 -0.90 18.05 3.18
CA ALA A 64 -1.12 17.47 1.88
C ALA A 64 -2.52 17.82 1.35
N ARG A 65 -2.57 18.35 0.13
CA ARG A 65 -3.79 18.70 -0.60
C ARG A 65 -3.87 17.94 -1.92
N HIS A 66 -2.75 17.69 -2.56
CA HIS A 66 -2.64 17.10 -3.88
C HIS A 66 -1.54 16.04 -3.86
N VAL A 67 -1.94 14.77 -3.76
CA VAL A 67 -1.04 13.63 -3.53
C VAL A 67 -0.95 12.74 -4.75
N VAL A 68 0.28 12.38 -5.13
CA VAL A 68 0.56 11.38 -6.17
C VAL A 68 1.17 10.12 -5.56
N ASP A 69 0.52 8.96 -5.75
CA ASP A 69 1.02 7.65 -5.27
C ASP A 69 1.61 6.87 -6.46
N LEU A 70 2.95 6.92 -6.60
CA LEU A 70 3.69 6.20 -7.64
C LEU A 70 3.96 4.76 -7.21
N GLY A 71 3.49 3.79 -7.98
CA GLY A 71 3.54 2.38 -7.58
C GLY A 71 2.46 2.06 -6.55
N ILE A 72 1.24 2.55 -6.80
CA ILE A 72 0.13 2.50 -5.84
C ILE A 72 -0.26 1.07 -5.45
N ALA A 73 0.00 0.02 -6.24
CA ALA A 73 -0.51 -1.32 -5.95
C ALA A 73 0.02 -1.89 -4.62
N PRO A 74 -0.85 -2.42 -3.73
CA PRO A 74 -2.30 -2.65 -3.87
C PRO A 74 -3.19 -1.53 -3.29
N GLY A 75 -2.62 -0.37 -2.94
CA GLY A 75 -3.33 0.82 -2.50
C GLY A 75 -3.16 1.17 -1.03
N GLY A 76 -2.10 0.65 -0.39
CA GLY A 76 -1.91 0.79 1.06
C GLY A 76 -1.66 2.23 1.51
N TRP A 77 -0.89 3.01 0.75
CA TRP A 77 -0.57 4.40 1.07
C TRP A 77 -1.72 5.34 0.71
N ALA A 78 -2.25 5.25 -0.52
CA ALA A 78 -3.47 5.95 -0.88
C ALA A 78 -4.62 5.74 0.13
N GLN A 79 -4.83 4.51 0.61
CA GLN A 79 -5.85 4.24 1.64
C GLN A 79 -5.58 5.00 2.97
N VAL A 80 -4.31 5.11 3.39
CA VAL A 80 -3.93 5.90 4.57
C VAL A 80 -4.20 7.39 4.34
N VAL A 81 -3.80 7.93 3.19
CA VAL A 81 -4.06 9.33 2.82
C VAL A 81 -5.55 9.63 2.86
N ARG A 82 -6.38 8.77 2.26
CA ARG A 82 -7.85 8.96 2.27
C ARG A 82 -8.47 8.94 3.67
N LYS A 83 -7.92 8.17 4.60
CA LYS A 83 -8.42 8.12 5.99
C LYS A 83 -7.92 9.26 6.87
N LEU A 84 -6.66 9.70 6.70
CA LEU A 84 -6.04 10.71 7.55
C LEU A 84 -6.15 12.14 6.99
N SER A 85 -6.27 12.28 5.67
CA SER A 85 -6.46 13.55 4.96
C SER A 85 -7.58 13.41 3.91
N PRO A 86 -8.84 13.25 4.34
CA PRO A 86 -9.98 13.02 3.43
C PRO A 86 -10.24 14.17 2.45
N GLN A 87 -9.72 15.37 2.73
CA GLN A 87 -9.77 16.54 1.85
C GLN A 87 -8.68 16.52 0.76
N ALA A 88 -7.62 15.72 0.92
CA ALA A 88 -6.58 15.63 -0.09
C ALA A 88 -7.10 14.89 -1.32
N LYS A 89 -6.84 15.46 -2.49
CA LYS A 89 -7.06 14.80 -3.76
C LYS A 89 -5.89 13.85 -4.02
N VAL A 90 -6.20 12.61 -4.39
CA VAL A 90 -5.20 11.56 -4.55
C VAL A 90 -5.31 10.96 -5.94
N VAL A 91 -4.20 10.88 -6.65
CA VAL A 91 -4.07 10.19 -7.92
C VAL A 91 -2.96 9.16 -7.80
N GLY A 92 -3.19 7.93 -8.26
CA GLY A 92 -2.21 6.86 -8.24
C GLY A 92 -1.99 6.23 -9.60
N ILE A 93 -0.81 5.66 -9.78
CA ILE A 93 -0.39 5.01 -11.02
C ILE A 93 0.41 3.75 -10.71
N ASP A 94 0.10 2.65 -11.39
CA ASP A 94 0.83 1.39 -11.29
C ASP A 94 0.68 0.55 -12.56
N LEU A 95 1.65 -0.32 -12.84
CA LEU A 95 1.54 -1.31 -13.92
C LEU A 95 0.48 -2.38 -13.59
N LEU A 96 0.33 -2.69 -12.31
CA LEU A 96 -0.57 -3.71 -11.81
C LEU A 96 -1.97 -3.15 -11.55
N PRO A 97 -3.03 -3.95 -11.77
CA PRO A 97 -4.38 -3.53 -11.44
C PRO A 97 -4.52 -3.33 -9.93
N VAL A 98 -5.28 -2.30 -9.54
CA VAL A 98 -5.60 -1.99 -8.15
C VAL A 98 -7.11 -1.89 -7.99
N ASP A 99 -7.66 -2.56 -6.98
CA ASP A 99 -9.09 -2.45 -6.68
C ASP A 99 -9.45 -0.97 -6.42
N PRO A 100 -10.62 -0.46 -6.86
CA PRO A 100 -10.98 0.94 -6.66
C PRO A 100 -10.93 1.38 -5.19
N ILE A 101 -10.39 2.56 -4.91
CA ILE A 101 -10.39 3.19 -3.58
C ILE A 101 -11.24 4.45 -3.67
N GLU A 102 -12.17 4.62 -2.72
CA GLU A 102 -13.04 5.79 -2.69
C GLU A 102 -12.25 7.10 -2.60
N GLY A 103 -12.54 8.02 -3.55
CA GLY A 103 -11.88 9.31 -3.64
C GLY A 103 -10.43 9.28 -4.15
N VAL A 104 -10.00 8.17 -4.78
CA VAL A 104 -8.69 8.07 -5.44
C VAL A 104 -8.89 7.81 -6.93
N THR A 105 -8.28 8.63 -7.79
CA THR A 105 -8.18 8.32 -9.22
C THR A 105 -7.00 7.38 -9.44
N ILE A 106 -7.20 6.28 -10.16
CA ILE A 106 -6.16 5.26 -10.35
C ILE A 106 -5.97 5.00 -11.84
N PHE A 107 -4.73 5.09 -12.31
CA PHE A 107 -4.33 4.71 -13.66
C PHE A 107 -3.53 3.41 -13.62
N GLN A 108 -3.94 2.43 -14.44
CA GLN A 108 -3.15 1.24 -14.68
C GLN A 108 -2.28 1.45 -15.93
N MET A 109 -1.05 1.92 -15.75
CA MET A 109 -0.13 2.22 -16.83
C MET A 109 1.33 2.29 -16.32
N ASP A 110 2.29 2.33 -17.24
CA ASP A 110 3.68 2.62 -16.90
C ASP A 110 3.82 4.10 -16.55
N PHE A 111 4.45 4.41 -15.42
CA PHE A 111 4.70 5.80 -15.03
C PHE A 111 5.81 6.46 -15.86
N MET A 112 6.58 5.66 -16.61
CA MET A 112 7.56 6.14 -17.59
C MET A 112 6.94 6.40 -18.98
N ASP A 113 5.65 6.16 -19.17
CA ASP A 113 4.97 6.50 -20.42
C ASP A 113 4.94 8.02 -20.62
N GLU A 114 5.15 8.48 -21.86
CA GLU A 114 5.21 9.90 -22.21
C GLU A 114 3.93 10.67 -21.82
N GLN A 115 2.80 9.98 -21.71
CA GLN A 115 1.51 10.57 -21.33
C GLN A 115 1.23 10.55 -19.81
N ALA A 116 2.03 9.83 -19.01
CA ALA A 116 1.77 9.62 -17.59
C ALA A 116 1.70 10.95 -16.83
N ASP A 117 2.67 11.84 -17.05
CA ASP A 117 2.74 13.13 -16.36
C ASP A 117 1.52 14.01 -16.66
N ALA A 118 1.08 14.05 -17.93
CA ALA A 118 -0.06 14.85 -18.34
C ALA A 118 -1.37 14.33 -17.72
N LEU A 119 -1.59 13.01 -17.74
CA LEU A 119 -2.76 12.38 -17.15
C LEU A 119 -2.83 12.56 -15.63
N LEU A 120 -1.68 12.42 -14.94
CA LEU A 120 -1.59 12.64 -13.50
C LEU A 120 -1.89 14.10 -13.16
N ALA A 121 -1.29 15.05 -13.87
CA ALA A 121 -1.50 16.48 -13.64
C ALA A 121 -2.95 16.91 -13.90
N GLU A 122 -3.56 16.44 -15.00
CA GLU A 122 -4.96 16.72 -15.32
C GLU A 122 -5.90 16.13 -14.27
N ALA A 123 -5.68 14.86 -13.91
CA ALA A 123 -6.47 14.19 -12.89
C ALA A 123 -6.35 14.85 -11.52
N LEU A 124 -5.16 15.34 -11.15
CA LEU A 124 -4.89 15.98 -9.87
C LEU A 124 -5.41 17.43 -9.84
N GLY A 125 -5.32 18.16 -10.96
CA GLY A 125 -5.90 19.50 -11.14
C GLY A 125 -5.10 20.66 -10.53
N ASP A 126 -3.97 20.38 -9.88
CA ASP A 126 -3.01 21.35 -9.35
C ASP A 126 -1.64 20.66 -9.20
N ALA A 127 -0.59 21.40 -8.86
CA ALA A 127 0.72 20.83 -8.61
C ALA A 127 0.70 19.89 -7.39
N PRO A 128 1.37 18.73 -7.45
CA PRO A 128 1.48 17.83 -6.31
C PRO A 128 2.26 18.49 -5.17
N ASP A 129 1.75 18.35 -3.95
CA ASP A 129 2.43 18.76 -2.72
C ASP A 129 2.90 17.58 -1.86
N LEU A 130 2.57 16.35 -2.31
CA LEU A 130 3.10 15.09 -1.77
C LEU A 130 3.19 13.99 -2.84
#